data_AF-A0A3N5ULC1-F1
#
_entry.id   AF-A0A3N5ULC1-F1
#
_cell.length_a   1.000
_cell.length_b   1.000
_cell.length_c   1.000
_cell.angle_alpha   90.00
_cell.angle_beta   90.00
_cell.angle_gamma   90.00
#
_symmetry.space_group_name_H-M   'P 1'
#
loop_
_entity.id
_entity.type
_entity.pdbx_description
1 polymer ?
#
loop_
_entity_poly.entity_id
_entity_poly.type
_entity_poly.pdbx_seq_one_letter_code
_entity_poly.pdbx_strand_id
1 'polypeptide(L)'
;MLKQDLKKALRFYFITDDKAPAIEPFDQVKIAIRAGATIIQYRNKTFSSGFYREAEEIRDFCKCNGVPFIVNDNILLAKALTADGVHLGQDDESPAAARKILGAEAIIGISVSNIDELGRTVLSDCDYIGAGPVFATSTKEDAKKATGLSGLQSIAEKVSLPVVAIGGITEKTAQSCFLSKAVGIAVISSISRASDPLKAALKMGLACSCRARSLLQTPWNDEFGLIEKLLKKVPAALNMIVPPGDDACLLAPVSNPVVTTDTQREGVHFRLNWQTPEEVGIKAVEVTLSDLAACYARPVTFFINLSLPSYVSDSMIEEIYKGVAESLNRHECSLGGGNISEGNQLSLDLFAVGAGRNDIFPKRSNARPGYGLYCTGPLGLARAGLESLIKNDPGFKDLILKFKLPEARFDAAQILAEAGVDCVMDISDGLAGDAGHIAKASGITIELDLMSCPFDTSLVSFCRKFGKKPEEIVLAGGEDYELLFACRPNIYKTISKKLKGSYKVGRCLPFTGKPVISIPGIDSFQHGKKP
;
A
#
# COMPACT_ATOMS: atom_id res chain seq x y z
N MET A 1 7.43 8.16 -12.02
CA MET A 1 7.60 6.87 -12.80
C MET A 1 8.95 6.86 -13.54
N LEU A 2 9.69 5.75 -13.63
CA LEU A 2 10.98 5.72 -14.37
C LEU A 2 10.75 5.81 -15.90
N LYS A 3 11.71 6.38 -16.64
CA LYS A 3 11.60 6.54 -18.13
C LYS A 3 11.36 5.24 -18.89
N GLN A 4 11.90 4.10 -18.43
CA GLN A 4 11.65 2.79 -19.05
C GLN A 4 10.22 2.31 -18.84
N ASP A 5 9.61 2.62 -17.70
CA ASP A 5 8.24 2.28 -17.39
C ASP A 5 7.26 3.11 -18.22
N LEU A 6 7.60 4.37 -18.49
CA LEU A 6 6.80 5.23 -19.39
C LEU A 6 6.71 4.68 -20.81
N LYS A 7 7.81 4.21 -21.40
CA LYS A 7 7.78 3.63 -22.76
C LYS A 7 6.86 2.42 -22.85
N LYS A 8 6.81 1.59 -21.80
CA LYS A 8 5.90 0.45 -21.71
C LYS A 8 4.46 0.90 -21.55
N ALA A 9 4.21 1.90 -20.69
CA ALA A 9 2.87 2.48 -20.51
C ALA A 9 2.31 3.06 -21.81
N LEU A 10 3.15 3.70 -22.63
CA LEU A 10 2.73 4.32 -23.90
C LEU A 10 2.50 3.33 -25.06
N ARG A 11 2.78 2.03 -24.88
CA ARG A 11 2.86 1.04 -25.96
C ARG A 11 1.57 0.88 -26.77
N PHE A 12 0.46 0.64 -26.09
CA PHE A 12 -0.88 0.57 -26.68
C PHE A 12 -1.74 1.64 -26.00
N TYR A 13 -1.82 2.79 -26.66
CA TYR A 13 -2.48 3.98 -26.17
C TYR A 13 -3.89 4.04 -26.77
N PHE A 14 -4.92 3.92 -25.92
CA PHE A 14 -6.30 4.08 -26.36
C PHE A 14 -6.86 5.43 -25.91
N ILE A 15 -7.60 6.09 -26.80
CA ILE A 15 -8.26 7.36 -26.55
C ILE A 15 -9.76 7.14 -26.73
N THR A 16 -10.58 7.56 -25.75
CA THR A 16 -12.04 7.42 -25.83
C THR A 16 -12.61 8.30 -26.96
N ASP A 17 -13.72 7.83 -27.53
CA ASP A 17 -14.49 8.53 -28.57
C ASP A 17 -15.87 8.86 -28.02
N ASP A 18 -16.02 10.10 -27.55
CA ASP A 18 -17.28 10.68 -27.05
C ASP A 18 -18.39 10.75 -28.10
N LYS A 19 -18.04 10.61 -29.40
CA LYS A 19 -18.98 10.61 -30.51
C LYS A 19 -19.16 9.22 -31.14
N ALA A 20 -18.71 8.15 -30.49
CA ALA A 20 -18.94 6.79 -30.99
C ALA A 20 -20.44 6.46 -30.94
N PRO A 21 -21.04 5.94 -32.03
CA PRO A 21 -22.49 5.79 -32.11
C PRO A 21 -23.05 4.57 -31.35
N ALA A 22 -22.21 3.63 -30.93
CA ALA A 22 -22.64 2.29 -30.51
C ALA A 22 -22.11 1.84 -29.14
N ILE A 23 -21.11 2.53 -28.57
CA ILE A 23 -20.49 2.13 -27.31
C ILE A 23 -20.08 3.35 -26.50
N GLU A 24 -20.50 3.37 -25.25
CA GLU A 24 -20.19 4.43 -24.30
C GLU A 24 -18.69 4.42 -23.93
N PRO A 25 -18.12 5.56 -23.52
CA PRO A 25 -16.69 5.67 -23.16
C PRO A 25 -16.21 4.61 -22.17
N PHE A 26 -17.00 4.29 -21.14
CA PHE A 26 -16.63 3.27 -20.15
C PHE A 26 -16.51 1.86 -20.77
N ASP A 27 -17.41 1.49 -21.68
CA ASP A 27 -17.34 0.21 -22.39
C ASP A 27 -16.16 0.14 -23.36
N GLN A 28 -15.86 1.25 -24.04
CA GLN A 28 -14.67 1.37 -24.86
C GLN A 28 -13.40 1.07 -24.06
N VAL A 29 -13.28 1.64 -22.85
CA VAL A 29 -12.13 1.43 -21.97
C VAL A 29 -12.04 -0.01 -21.48
N LYS A 30 -13.14 -0.62 -21.06
CA LYS A 30 -13.18 -2.05 -20.69
C LYS A 30 -12.65 -2.93 -21.82
N ILE A 31 -13.10 -2.68 -23.05
CA ILE A 31 -12.65 -3.40 -24.25
C ILE A 31 -11.16 -3.20 -24.50
N ALA A 32 -10.68 -1.95 -24.45
CA ALA A 32 -9.29 -1.61 -24.69
C ALA A 32 -8.34 -2.25 -23.66
N ILE A 33 -8.66 -2.13 -22.36
CA ILE A 33 -7.86 -2.72 -21.28
C ILE A 33 -7.88 -4.26 -21.38
N ARG A 34 -9.03 -4.87 -21.67
CA ARG A 34 -9.12 -6.33 -21.94
C ARG A 34 -8.19 -6.76 -23.05
N ALA A 35 -8.07 -5.96 -24.10
CA ALA A 35 -7.19 -6.23 -25.24
C ALA A 35 -5.71 -5.91 -24.98
N GLY A 36 -5.36 -5.40 -23.80
CA GLY A 36 -3.98 -5.13 -23.41
C GLY A 36 -3.55 -3.67 -23.58
N ALA A 37 -4.48 -2.71 -23.68
CA ALA A 37 -4.13 -1.29 -23.63
C ALA A 37 -3.32 -1.01 -22.36
N THR A 38 -2.26 -0.22 -22.52
CA THR A 38 -1.28 0.08 -21.48
C THR A 38 -1.40 1.51 -20.97
N ILE A 39 -2.22 2.35 -21.61
CA ILE A 39 -2.61 3.69 -21.17
C ILE A 39 -3.96 4.07 -21.79
N ILE A 40 -4.77 4.80 -21.03
CA ILE A 40 -6.06 5.32 -21.46
C ILE A 40 -6.04 6.84 -21.40
N GLN A 41 -6.53 7.48 -22.45
CA GLN A 41 -6.84 8.91 -22.42
C GLN A 41 -8.33 9.13 -22.55
N TYR A 42 -8.89 9.83 -21.57
CA TYR A 42 -10.26 10.30 -21.62
C TYR A 42 -10.34 11.58 -22.46
N ARG A 43 -11.13 11.52 -23.53
CA ARG A 43 -11.40 12.62 -24.43
C ARG A 43 -12.90 12.85 -24.54
N ASN A 44 -13.33 14.04 -24.13
CA ASN A 44 -14.67 14.57 -24.34
C ASN A 44 -14.53 16.06 -24.70
N LYS A 45 -14.78 16.43 -25.97
CA LYS A 45 -14.61 17.82 -26.44
C LYS A 45 -15.74 18.74 -25.96
N THR A 46 -16.84 18.17 -25.49
CA THR A 46 -18.03 18.87 -24.99
C THR A 46 -18.20 18.64 -23.48
N PHE A 47 -17.10 18.45 -22.76
CA PHE A 47 -17.13 18.12 -21.34
C PHE A 47 -17.91 19.19 -20.55
N SER A 48 -18.77 18.71 -19.65
CA SER A 48 -19.50 19.51 -18.66
C SER A 48 -19.45 18.77 -17.33
N SER A 49 -19.80 19.43 -16.23
CA SER A 49 -19.81 18.83 -14.89
C SER A 49 -20.69 17.57 -14.79
N GLY A 50 -21.69 17.42 -15.66
CA GLY A 50 -22.52 16.21 -15.74
C GLY A 50 -21.76 14.93 -16.12
N PHE A 51 -20.59 15.05 -16.76
CA PHE A 51 -19.74 13.92 -17.16
C PHE A 51 -18.62 13.62 -16.17
N TYR A 52 -18.54 14.35 -15.06
CA TYR A 52 -17.49 14.15 -14.06
C TYR A 52 -17.50 12.71 -13.51
N ARG A 53 -18.70 12.18 -13.19
CA ARG A 53 -18.86 10.83 -12.65
C ARG A 53 -18.41 9.75 -13.64
N GLU A 54 -18.70 9.90 -14.93
CA GLU A 54 -18.20 8.98 -15.95
C GLU A 54 -16.66 8.97 -15.98
N ALA A 55 -16.04 10.15 -16.00
CA ALA A 55 -14.58 10.25 -16.04
C ALA A 55 -13.93 9.68 -14.77
N GLU A 56 -14.56 9.87 -13.61
CA GLU A 56 -14.15 9.30 -12.32
C GLU A 56 -14.26 7.77 -12.32
N GLU A 57 -15.37 7.20 -12.80
CA GLU A 57 -15.57 5.76 -12.94
C GLU A 57 -14.53 5.14 -13.89
N ILE A 58 -14.23 5.79 -15.02
CA ILE A 58 -13.18 5.35 -15.94
C ILE A 58 -11.81 5.41 -15.26
N ARG A 59 -11.49 6.51 -14.56
CA ARG A 59 -10.24 6.69 -13.83
C ARG A 59 -10.04 5.59 -12.80
N ASP A 60 -11.05 5.29 -12.00
CA ASP A 60 -11.01 4.25 -10.99
C ASP A 60 -10.82 2.87 -11.59
N PHE A 61 -11.54 2.57 -12.68
CA PHE A 61 -11.37 1.33 -13.41
C PHE A 61 -9.97 1.16 -13.99
N CYS A 62 -9.39 2.24 -14.54
CA CYS A 62 -8.01 2.24 -15.04
C CYS A 62 -7.02 1.96 -13.91
N LYS A 63 -7.14 2.68 -12.79
CA LYS A 63 -6.26 2.53 -11.62
C LYS A 63 -6.36 1.15 -10.98
N CYS A 64 -7.58 0.62 -10.83
CA CYS A 64 -7.88 -0.73 -10.38
C CYS A 64 -7.17 -1.81 -11.23
N ASN A 65 -6.97 -1.53 -12.52
CA ASN A 65 -6.29 -2.41 -13.46
C ASN A 65 -4.82 -2.03 -13.71
N GLY A 66 -4.25 -1.09 -12.95
CA GLY A 66 -2.86 -0.65 -13.11
C GLY A 66 -2.56 -0.04 -14.49
N VAL A 67 -3.54 0.64 -15.08
CA VAL A 67 -3.42 1.36 -16.36
C VAL A 67 -3.45 2.86 -16.09
N PRO A 68 -2.45 3.64 -16.51
CA PRO A 68 -2.48 5.08 -16.32
C PRO A 68 -3.65 5.73 -17.06
N PHE A 69 -4.28 6.70 -16.41
CA PHE A 69 -5.41 7.47 -16.91
C PHE A 69 -5.00 8.93 -17.13
N ILE A 70 -5.12 9.39 -18.38
CA ILE A 70 -4.73 10.73 -18.82
C ILE A 70 -5.96 11.50 -19.28
N VAL A 71 -6.04 12.80 -18.98
CA VAL A 71 -7.11 13.65 -19.50
C VAL A 71 -6.64 14.39 -20.76
N ASN A 72 -7.51 14.49 -21.76
CA ASN A 72 -7.28 15.27 -22.97
C ASN A 72 -7.52 16.77 -22.71
N ASP A 73 -6.54 17.61 -23.06
CA ASP A 73 -6.55 19.08 -23.17
C ASP A 73 -6.82 19.87 -21.86
N ASN A 74 -7.52 19.28 -20.86
CA ASN A 74 -8.01 19.98 -19.68
C ASN A 74 -7.21 19.66 -18.40
N ILE A 75 -6.32 20.58 -18.02
CA ILE A 75 -5.46 20.45 -16.83
C ILE A 75 -6.27 20.45 -15.53
N LEU A 76 -7.31 21.30 -15.42
CA LEU A 76 -8.10 21.41 -14.20
C LEU A 76 -8.96 20.18 -13.96
N LEU A 77 -9.50 19.58 -15.02
CA LEU A 77 -10.20 18.29 -14.93
C LEU A 77 -9.23 17.17 -14.53
N ALA A 78 -8.02 17.13 -15.13
CA ALA A 78 -6.99 16.18 -14.72
C ALA A 78 -6.67 16.32 -13.22
N LYS A 79 -6.59 17.56 -12.71
CA LYS A 79 -6.37 17.82 -11.28
C LYS A 79 -7.54 17.36 -10.42
N ALA A 80 -8.77 17.69 -10.81
CA ALA A 80 -9.98 17.36 -10.07
C ALA A 80 -10.16 15.84 -9.95
N LEU A 81 -9.91 15.10 -11.04
CA LEU A 81 -9.98 13.64 -11.08
C LEU A 81 -8.76 12.96 -10.42
N THR A 82 -7.75 13.72 -9.99
CA THR A 82 -6.43 13.17 -9.60
C THR A 82 -5.90 12.16 -10.64
N ALA A 83 -6.02 12.52 -11.91
CA ALA A 83 -5.54 11.72 -13.04
C ALA A 83 -4.01 11.59 -13.00
N ASP A 84 -3.49 10.55 -13.65
CA ASP A 84 -2.04 10.32 -13.74
C ASP A 84 -1.35 11.38 -14.62
N GLY A 85 -2.10 12.13 -15.42
CA GLY A 85 -1.55 13.20 -16.23
C GLY A 85 -2.52 13.81 -17.24
N VAL A 86 -1.95 14.56 -18.19
CA VAL A 86 -2.68 15.28 -19.25
C VAL A 86 -1.95 15.15 -20.59
N HIS A 87 -2.71 15.15 -21.69
CA HIS A 87 -2.16 15.29 -23.04
C HIS A 87 -2.71 16.55 -23.67
N LEU A 88 -1.82 17.38 -24.23
CA LEU A 88 -2.13 18.73 -24.71
C LEU A 88 -1.88 18.87 -26.21
N GLY A 89 -2.74 19.62 -26.89
CA GLY A 89 -2.51 20.22 -28.19
C GLY A 89 -1.64 21.47 -28.14
N GLN A 90 -1.35 22.04 -29.31
CA GLN A 90 -0.53 23.26 -29.42
C GLN A 90 -1.31 24.53 -29.04
N ASP A 91 -2.64 24.50 -29.13
CA ASP A 91 -3.52 25.63 -28.83
C ASP A 91 -4.05 25.60 -27.38
N ASP A 92 -3.67 24.58 -26.61
CA ASP A 92 -4.08 24.40 -25.22
C ASP A 92 -3.15 25.14 -24.24
N GLU A 93 -3.43 25.03 -22.94
CA GLU A 93 -2.52 25.51 -21.90
C GLU A 93 -1.14 24.81 -21.99
N SER A 94 -0.08 25.54 -21.60
CA SER A 94 1.29 25.04 -21.76
C SER A 94 1.62 23.83 -20.86
N PRO A 95 2.53 22.93 -21.30
CA PRO A 95 3.07 21.85 -20.46
C PRO A 95 3.67 22.34 -19.13
N ALA A 96 4.27 23.54 -19.10
CA ALA A 96 4.80 24.14 -17.88
C ALA A 96 3.69 24.46 -16.85
N ALA A 97 2.53 24.93 -17.32
CA ALA A 97 1.37 25.14 -16.46
C ALA A 97 0.84 23.80 -15.92
N ALA A 98 0.74 22.77 -16.77
CA ALA A 98 0.35 21.44 -16.35
C ALA A 98 1.29 20.87 -15.27
N ARG A 99 2.61 20.98 -15.45
CA ARG A 99 3.63 20.54 -14.48
C ARG A 99 3.47 21.26 -13.14
N LYS A 100 3.19 22.56 -13.16
CA LYS A 100 2.98 23.38 -11.95
C LYS A 100 1.72 22.97 -11.19
N ILE A 101 0.62 22.67 -11.89
CA ILE A 101 -0.69 22.37 -11.28
C ILE A 101 -0.79 20.91 -10.82
N LEU A 102 -0.35 19.98 -11.67
CA LEU A 102 -0.47 18.54 -11.44
C LEU A 102 0.68 17.99 -10.59
N GLY A 103 1.85 18.63 -10.63
CA GLY A 103 3.02 18.27 -9.84
C GLY A 103 4.07 17.48 -10.62
N ALA A 104 5.19 17.19 -9.96
CA ALA A 104 6.39 16.63 -10.59
C ALA A 104 6.18 15.23 -11.19
N GLU A 105 5.29 14.41 -10.62
CA GLU A 105 5.06 13.02 -11.06
C GLU A 105 4.02 12.87 -12.20
N ALA A 106 3.33 13.95 -12.59
CA ALA A 106 2.30 13.89 -13.62
C ALA A 106 2.89 13.49 -14.99
N ILE A 107 2.16 12.68 -15.75
CA ILE A 107 2.55 12.28 -17.11
C ILE A 107 2.03 13.33 -18.10
N ILE A 108 2.92 14.12 -18.71
CA ILE A 108 2.55 15.24 -19.58
C ILE A 108 2.93 14.93 -21.03
N GLY A 109 1.92 14.84 -21.90
CA GLY A 109 2.10 14.66 -23.33
C GLY A 109 1.80 15.92 -24.13
N ILE A 110 2.47 16.10 -25.27
CA ILE A 110 2.12 17.14 -26.24
C ILE A 110 2.05 16.61 -27.67
N SER A 111 1.05 17.04 -28.44
CA SER A 111 0.92 16.72 -29.86
C SER A 111 1.83 17.59 -30.72
N VAL A 112 2.54 16.97 -31.67
CA VAL A 112 3.40 17.65 -32.65
C VAL A 112 3.13 17.08 -34.04
N SER A 113 2.79 17.94 -35.00
CA SER A 113 2.39 17.50 -36.34
C SER A 113 3.49 17.51 -37.38
N ASN A 114 4.57 18.29 -37.23
CA ASN A 114 5.69 18.29 -38.17
C ASN A 114 6.97 18.87 -37.52
N ILE A 115 8.07 18.90 -38.28
CA ILE A 115 9.37 19.39 -37.80
C ILE A 115 9.34 20.89 -37.45
N ASP A 116 8.58 21.70 -38.19
CA ASP A 116 8.52 23.15 -37.94
C ASP A 116 7.74 23.47 -36.67
N GLU A 117 6.72 22.67 -36.36
CA GLU A 117 5.99 22.72 -35.10
C GLU A 117 6.88 22.23 -33.96
N LEU A 118 7.60 21.11 -34.16
CA LEU A 118 8.57 20.59 -33.19
C LEU A 118 9.60 21.65 -32.78
N GLY A 119 10.14 22.40 -33.76
CA GLY A 119 11.13 23.44 -33.52
C GLY A 119 10.62 24.62 -32.69
N ARG A 120 9.29 24.78 -32.56
CA ARG A 120 8.64 25.82 -31.77
C ARG A 120 8.07 25.30 -30.45
N THR A 121 7.96 23.98 -30.25
CA THR A 121 7.44 23.38 -29.02
C THR A 121 8.51 23.31 -27.94
N VAL A 122 8.20 23.84 -26.75
CA VAL A 122 9.05 23.70 -25.56
C VAL A 122 8.79 22.33 -24.91
N LEU A 123 9.82 21.49 -24.84
CA LEU A 123 9.71 20.10 -24.40
C LEU A 123 10.20 19.84 -22.96
N SER A 124 10.71 20.86 -22.26
CA SER A 124 11.32 20.72 -20.92
C SER A 124 10.39 20.09 -19.89
N ASP A 125 9.08 20.35 -20.02
CA ASP A 125 8.05 19.92 -19.07
C ASP A 125 7.21 18.74 -19.59
N CYS A 126 7.57 18.20 -20.76
CA CYS A 126 6.90 17.07 -21.41
C CYS A 126 7.62 15.75 -21.11
N ASP A 127 6.84 14.69 -20.93
CA ASP A 127 7.33 13.33 -20.75
C ASP A 127 7.32 12.52 -22.05
N TYR A 128 6.45 12.87 -23.01
CA TYR A 128 6.36 12.23 -24.32
C TYR A 128 5.72 13.14 -25.38
N ILE A 129 5.83 12.74 -26.65
CA ILE A 129 5.25 13.46 -27.79
C ILE A 129 4.27 12.55 -28.54
N GLY A 130 3.09 13.07 -28.89
CA GLY A 130 2.19 12.48 -29.88
C GLY A 130 2.52 13.02 -31.27
N ALA A 131 3.11 12.21 -32.15
CA ALA A 131 3.55 12.64 -33.47
C ALA A 131 2.56 12.22 -34.57
N GLY A 132 1.93 13.19 -35.24
CA GLY A 132 1.00 12.91 -36.34
C GLY A 132 0.07 14.07 -36.71
N PRO A 133 -0.86 13.85 -37.64
CA PRO A 133 -1.32 12.54 -38.10
C PRO A 133 -0.33 11.82 -39.03
N VAL A 134 -0.08 10.54 -38.76
CA VAL A 134 0.80 9.71 -39.61
C VAL A 134 0.09 9.26 -40.88
N PHE A 135 -1.18 8.87 -40.75
CA PHE A 135 -2.05 8.50 -41.87
C PHE A 135 -3.29 9.39 -41.88
N ALA A 136 -3.99 9.43 -43.02
CA ALA A 136 -5.24 10.18 -43.15
C ALA A 136 -6.29 9.67 -42.13
N THR A 137 -7.00 10.60 -41.50
CA THR A 137 -8.03 10.30 -40.50
C THR A 137 -9.13 11.35 -40.58
N SER A 138 -10.38 10.91 -40.36
CA SER A 138 -11.57 11.78 -40.28
C SER A 138 -12.12 11.89 -38.84
N THR A 139 -11.38 11.36 -37.86
CA THR A 139 -11.86 11.26 -36.47
C THR A 139 -11.82 12.61 -35.73
N LYS A 140 -10.94 13.52 -36.15
CA LYS A 140 -10.82 14.90 -35.64
C LYS A 140 -11.18 15.88 -36.77
N GLU A 141 -12.06 16.83 -36.48
CA GLU A 141 -12.43 17.91 -37.44
C GLU A 141 -11.23 18.80 -37.79
N ASP A 142 -10.23 18.88 -36.90
CA ASP A 142 -8.99 19.65 -36.99
C ASP A 142 -7.78 18.86 -37.51
N ALA A 143 -7.97 17.68 -38.12
CA ALA A 143 -6.86 16.83 -38.56
C ALA A 143 -6.00 17.51 -39.64
N LYS A 144 -4.73 17.81 -39.30
CA LYS A 144 -3.72 18.35 -40.22
C LYS A 144 -3.37 17.33 -41.33
N LYS A 145 -2.69 17.79 -42.38
CA LYS A 145 -2.25 16.91 -43.50
C LYS A 145 -1.31 15.81 -42.97
N ALA A 146 -1.54 14.57 -43.41
CA ALA A 146 -0.74 13.42 -42.97
C ALA A 146 0.75 13.60 -43.33
N THR A 147 1.64 13.45 -42.35
CA THR A 147 3.09 13.57 -42.55
C THR A 147 3.75 12.28 -43.00
N GLY A 148 3.04 11.16 -42.92
CA GLY A 148 3.56 9.84 -43.28
C GLY A 148 4.62 9.32 -42.29
N LEU A 149 5.10 8.11 -42.58
CA LEU A 149 6.10 7.41 -41.77
C LEU A 149 7.45 8.13 -41.73
N SER A 150 7.84 8.79 -42.83
CA SER A 150 9.08 9.57 -42.88
C SER A 150 9.04 10.79 -41.95
N GLY A 151 7.90 11.48 -41.87
CA GLY A 151 7.70 12.58 -40.93
C GLY A 151 7.75 12.11 -39.47
N LEU A 152 7.10 10.99 -39.16
CA LEU A 152 7.17 10.35 -37.84
C LEU A 152 8.61 10.01 -37.45
N GLN A 153 9.35 9.34 -38.33
CA GLN A 153 10.75 8.98 -38.08
C GLN A 153 11.62 10.22 -37.87
N SER A 154 11.44 11.26 -38.69
CA SER A 154 12.22 12.49 -38.58
C SER A 154 12.00 13.22 -37.25
N ILE A 155 10.78 13.20 -36.71
CA ILE A 155 10.49 13.73 -35.37
C ILE A 155 11.16 12.87 -34.31
N ALA A 156 10.98 11.55 -34.38
CA ALA A 156 11.51 10.60 -33.41
C ALA A 156 13.05 10.60 -33.30
N GLU A 157 13.76 10.94 -34.39
CA GLU A 157 15.22 11.05 -34.41
C GLU A 157 15.75 12.35 -33.81
N LYS A 158 14.94 13.41 -33.75
CA LYS A 158 15.36 14.73 -33.26
C LYS A 158 15.11 14.95 -31.77
N VAL A 159 14.37 14.06 -31.11
CA VAL A 159 13.97 14.21 -29.71
C VAL A 159 14.48 13.05 -28.85
N SER A 160 14.81 13.35 -27.60
CA SER A 160 15.14 12.33 -26.60
C SER A 160 13.91 11.75 -25.90
N LEU A 161 12.75 12.39 -26.06
CA LEU A 161 11.49 11.96 -25.46
C LEU A 161 10.91 10.76 -26.22
N PRO A 162 10.20 9.84 -25.54
CA PRO A 162 9.37 8.83 -26.20
C PRO A 162 8.37 9.47 -27.17
N VAL A 163 8.25 8.89 -28.36
CA VAL A 163 7.29 9.32 -29.40
C VAL A 163 6.20 8.28 -29.59
N VAL A 164 4.95 8.70 -29.48
CA VAL A 164 3.75 7.91 -29.77
C VAL A 164 3.22 8.34 -31.13
N ALA A 165 3.07 7.41 -32.06
CA ALA A 165 2.46 7.72 -33.36
C ALA A 165 0.95 7.94 -33.19
N ILE A 166 0.40 9.00 -33.80
CA ILE A 166 -1.02 9.32 -33.72
C ILE A 166 -1.63 9.52 -35.11
N GLY A 167 -2.94 9.31 -35.24
CA GLY A 167 -3.72 9.66 -36.44
C GLY A 167 -3.72 8.61 -37.55
N GLY A 168 -4.91 8.04 -37.80
CA GLY A 168 -5.16 7.12 -38.92
C GLY A 168 -4.51 5.74 -38.80
N ILE A 169 -4.09 5.34 -37.60
CA ILE A 169 -3.41 4.06 -37.37
C ILE A 169 -4.44 2.93 -37.24
N THR A 170 -4.13 1.78 -37.85
CA THR A 170 -4.92 0.53 -37.80
C THR A 170 -4.01 -0.63 -37.40
N GLU A 171 -4.57 -1.80 -37.14
CA GLU A 171 -3.80 -3.00 -36.79
C GLU A 171 -2.81 -3.39 -37.90
N LYS A 172 -3.10 -3.00 -39.15
CA LYS A 172 -2.24 -3.26 -40.31
C LYS A 172 -1.07 -2.28 -40.43
N THR A 173 -1.23 -1.05 -39.92
CA THR A 173 -0.23 0.02 -40.07
C THR A 173 0.57 0.29 -38.78
N ALA A 174 0.15 -0.28 -37.66
CA ALA A 174 0.82 -0.22 -36.37
C ALA A 174 2.31 -0.59 -36.44
N GLN A 175 2.64 -1.72 -37.07
CA GLN A 175 4.02 -2.22 -37.15
C GLN A 175 4.96 -1.25 -37.86
N SER A 176 4.48 -0.58 -38.91
CA SER A 176 5.28 0.41 -39.65
C SER A 176 5.60 1.64 -38.79
N CYS A 177 4.73 2.01 -37.86
CA CYS A 177 4.98 3.10 -36.92
C CYS A 177 6.12 2.74 -35.94
N PHE A 178 6.13 1.51 -35.42
CA PHE A 178 7.22 1.03 -34.56
C PHE A 178 8.56 0.94 -35.30
N LEU A 179 8.54 0.48 -36.57
CA LEU A 179 9.73 0.49 -37.43
C LEU A 179 10.24 1.92 -37.68
N SER A 180 9.35 2.91 -37.62
CA SER A 180 9.65 4.34 -37.72
C SER A 180 9.99 4.98 -36.36
N LYS A 181 10.49 4.18 -35.41
CA LYS A 181 10.98 4.58 -34.08
C LYS A 181 9.93 5.09 -33.08
N ALA A 182 8.63 4.96 -33.36
CA ALA A 182 7.63 5.17 -32.33
C ALA A 182 7.77 4.12 -31.21
N VAL A 183 7.59 4.52 -29.96
CA VAL A 183 7.56 3.58 -28.82
C VAL A 183 6.17 2.98 -28.61
N GLY A 184 5.16 3.68 -29.11
CA GLY A 184 3.74 3.42 -28.90
C GLY A 184 2.89 3.96 -30.05
N ILE A 185 1.62 3.56 -30.08
CA ILE A 185 0.63 4.08 -31.01
C ILE A 185 -0.63 4.48 -30.28
N ALA A 186 -1.24 5.61 -30.67
CA ALA A 186 -2.53 6.05 -30.16
C ALA A 186 -3.65 5.85 -31.17
N VAL A 187 -4.74 5.22 -30.72
CA VAL A 187 -5.88 4.87 -31.55
C VAL A 187 -7.21 5.26 -30.92
N ILE A 188 -8.18 5.62 -31.77
CA ILE A 188 -9.56 5.98 -31.41
C ILE A 188 -10.50 5.07 -32.23
N SER A 189 -10.80 5.51 -33.46
CA SER A 189 -11.88 4.97 -34.30
C SER A 189 -11.60 3.59 -34.88
N SER A 190 -10.34 3.14 -34.92
CA SER A 190 -10.01 1.76 -35.32
C SER A 190 -10.57 0.73 -34.34
N ILE A 191 -10.92 1.15 -33.12
CA ILE A 191 -11.58 0.32 -32.11
C ILE A 191 -13.00 0.84 -31.88
N SER A 192 -13.16 2.12 -31.52
CA SER A 192 -14.46 2.67 -31.07
C SER A 192 -15.57 2.63 -32.13
N ARG A 193 -15.20 2.61 -33.42
CA ARG A 193 -16.13 2.60 -34.57
C ARG A 193 -16.02 1.33 -35.42
N ALA A 194 -15.32 0.32 -34.93
CA ALA A 194 -15.29 -0.98 -35.60
C ALA A 194 -16.64 -1.70 -35.47
N SER A 195 -16.99 -2.55 -36.43
CA SER A 195 -18.19 -3.38 -36.33
C SER A 195 -18.11 -4.40 -35.17
N ASP A 196 -16.89 -4.81 -34.82
CA ASP A 196 -16.58 -5.63 -33.65
C ASP A 196 -15.41 -4.98 -32.88
N PRO A 197 -15.71 -4.07 -31.93
CA PRO A 197 -14.70 -3.32 -31.19
C PRO A 197 -13.75 -4.21 -30.41
N LEU A 198 -14.22 -5.31 -29.81
CA LEU A 198 -13.36 -6.22 -29.05
C LEU A 198 -12.37 -6.96 -29.96
N LYS A 199 -12.83 -7.50 -31.08
CA LYS A 199 -11.95 -8.15 -32.06
C LYS A 199 -10.94 -7.18 -32.66
N ALA A 200 -11.35 -5.94 -32.93
CA ALA A 200 -10.45 -4.90 -33.41
C ALA A 200 -9.38 -4.55 -32.35
N ALA A 201 -9.79 -4.37 -31.10
CA ALA A 201 -8.89 -4.10 -29.99
C ALA A 201 -7.88 -5.25 -29.78
N LEU A 202 -8.33 -6.52 -29.82
CA LEU A 202 -7.45 -7.69 -29.69
C LEU A 202 -6.39 -7.76 -30.79
N LYS A 203 -6.77 -7.47 -32.04
CA LYS A 203 -5.81 -7.37 -33.15
C LYS A 203 -4.81 -6.22 -32.95
N MET A 204 -5.28 -5.08 -32.45
CA MET A 204 -4.41 -3.94 -32.14
C MET A 204 -3.43 -4.28 -31.01
N GLY A 205 -3.89 -4.92 -29.93
CA GLY A 205 -3.04 -5.40 -28.85
C GLY A 205 -1.94 -6.33 -29.34
N LEU A 206 -2.29 -7.30 -30.20
CA LEU A 206 -1.32 -8.17 -30.87
C LEU A 206 -0.30 -7.38 -31.69
N ALA A 207 -0.74 -6.42 -32.50
CA ALA A 207 0.15 -5.56 -33.29
C ALA A 207 1.07 -4.70 -32.40
N CYS A 208 0.64 -4.34 -31.20
CA CYS A 208 1.45 -3.63 -30.20
C CYS A 208 2.37 -4.55 -29.39
N SER A 209 2.30 -5.87 -29.58
CA SER A 209 2.93 -6.89 -28.71
C SER A 209 2.45 -6.82 -27.26
N CYS A 210 1.20 -6.39 -27.05
CA CYS A 210 0.53 -6.35 -25.76
C CYS A 210 -0.36 -7.59 -25.60
N ARG A 211 -0.28 -8.25 -24.45
CA ARG A 211 -1.09 -9.44 -24.15
C ARG A 211 -2.48 -9.03 -23.70
N ALA A 212 -3.49 -9.72 -24.22
CA ALA A 212 -4.85 -9.60 -23.71
C ALA A 212 -4.92 -10.08 -22.25
N ARG A 213 -5.82 -9.47 -21.48
CA ARG A 213 -6.05 -9.81 -20.07
C ARG A 213 -7.18 -10.83 -19.97
N SER A 214 -6.95 -11.90 -19.22
CA SER A 214 -7.95 -12.95 -18.97
C SER A 214 -9.05 -12.49 -18.02
N LEU A 215 -8.70 -11.67 -17.03
CA LEU A 215 -9.59 -11.09 -16.04
C LEU A 215 -9.31 -9.59 -15.89
N LEU A 216 -10.38 -8.82 -15.70
CA LEU A 216 -10.30 -7.42 -15.30
C LEU A 216 -10.74 -7.32 -13.85
N GLN A 217 -10.05 -6.47 -13.11
CA GLN A 217 -10.48 -6.09 -11.78
C GLN A 217 -11.59 -5.04 -11.89
N THR A 218 -12.59 -5.14 -11.03
CA THR A 218 -13.64 -4.13 -10.91
C THR A 218 -13.45 -3.44 -9.57
N PRO A 219 -13.47 -2.09 -9.53
CA PRO A 219 -13.49 -1.40 -8.26
C PRO A 219 -14.74 -1.75 -7.45
N TRP A 220 -14.62 -1.73 -6.12
CA TRP A 220 -15.76 -1.99 -5.24
C TRP A 220 -16.83 -0.90 -5.44
N ASN A 221 -18.08 -1.30 -5.58
CA ASN A 221 -19.21 -0.39 -5.81
C ASN A 221 -20.54 -0.86 -5.19
N ASP A 222 -20.53 -2.02 -4.54
CA ASP A 222 -21.65 -2.60 -3.82
C ASP A 222 -21.16 -3.00 -2.43
N GLU A 223 -21.42 -2.12 -1.46
CA GLU A 223 -21.02 -2.31 -0.08
C GLU A 223 -21.58 -3.61 0.52
N PHE A 224 -22.89 -3.85 0.35
CA PHE A 224 -23.55 -5.02 0.93
C PHE A 224 -23.08 -6.32 0.26
N GLY A 225 -22.96 -6.31 -1.08
CA GLY A 225 -22.40 -7.44 -1.82
C GLY A 225 -20.96 -7.77 -1.42
N LEU A 226 -20.15 -6.75 -1.12
CA LEU A 226 -18.80 -6.95 -0.58
C LEU A 226 -18.85 -7.53 0.84
N ILE A 227 -19.65 -6.98 1.76
CA ILE A 227 -19.80 -7.50 3.13
C ILE A 227 -20.17 -8.99 3.11
N GLU A 228 -21.14 -9.39 2.28
CA GLU A 228 -21.53 -10.79 2.14
C GLU A 228 -20.38 -11.71 1.70
N LYS A 229 -19.53 -11.25 0.76
CA LYS A 229 -18.34 -12.00 0.31
C LYS A 229 -17.33 -12.15 1.45
N LEU A 230 -17.12 -11.08 2.21
CA LEU A 230 -16.13 -11.04 3.30
C LEU A 230 -16.54 -11.92 4.49
N LEU A 231 -17.82 -11.87 4.90
CA LEU A 231 -18.33 -12.71 5.98
C LEU A 231 -18.25 -14.22 5.66
N LYS A 232 -18.28 -14.60 4.38
CA LYS A 232 -18.08 -16.00 3.94
C LYS A 232 -16.63 -16.48 4.02
N LYS A 233 -15.64 -15.58 4.15
CA LYS A 233 -14.20 -15.91 4.18
C LYS A 233 -13.62 -16.01 5.57
N VAL A 234 -14.30 -15.46 6.58
CA VAL A 234 -13.82 -15.44 7.95
C VAL A 234 -14.31 -16.66 8.74
N PRO A 235 -13.64 -17.02 9.84
CA PRO A 235 -14.02 -18.17 10.66
C PRO A 235 -15.45 -18.05 11.15
N ALA A 236 -16.11 -19.20 11.37
CA ALA A 236 -17.45 -19.22 11.96
C ALA A 236 -17.44 -18.54 13.34
N ALA A 237 -18.54 -17.87 13.68
CA ALA A 237 -18.67 -17.12 14.93
C ALA A 237 -18.65 -18.06 16.16
N LEU A 238 -17.46 -18.31 16.70
CA LEU A 238 -17.28 -18.93 18.02
C LEU A 238 -17.55 -17.89 19.11
N ASN A 239 -18.16 -18.32 20.21
CA ASN A 239 -18.44 -17.48 21.39
C ASN A 239 -19.39 -16.28 21.15
N MET A 240 -20.24 -16.35 20.11
CA MET A 240 -21.29 -15.37 19.86
C MET A 240 -22.68 -16.03 19.90
N ILE A 241 -23.65 -15.30 20.45
CA ILE A 241 -25.06 -15.66 20.46
C ILE A 241 -25.72 -15.19 19.16
N VAL A 242 -25.38 -13.98 18.70
CA VAL A 242 -25.81 -13.42 17.41
C VAL A 242 -24.56 -13.05 16.61
N PRO A 243 -24.32 -13.69 15.44
CA PRO A 243 -23.16 -13.40 14.59
C PRO A 243 -23.31 -12.06 13.84
N PRO A 244 -22.27 -11.60 13.11
CA PRO A 244 -22.40 -10.47 12.20
C PRO A 244 -23.50 -10.69 11.15
N GLY A 245 -24.24 -9.64 10.80
CA GLY A 245 -25.36 -9.68 9.85
C GLY A 245 -26.62 -8.95 10.32
N ASP A 246 -26.64 -8.52 11.58
CA ASP A 246 -27.63 -7.60 12.18
C ASP A 246 -26.93 -6.28 12.54
N ASP A 247 -27.65 -5.31 13.13
CA ASP A 247 -27.12 -4.00 13.55
C ASP A 247 -25.91 -4.12 14.50
N ALA A 248 -25.85 -5.21 15.27
CA ALA A 248 -24.72 -5.55 16.12
C ALA A 248 -24.65 -7.07 16.37
N CYS A 249 -23.44 -7.59 16.58
CA CYS A 249 -23.29 -8.93 17.13
C CYS A 249 -23.62 -8.96 18.63
N LEU A 250 -24.08 -10.10 19.13
CA LEU A 250 -24.25 -10.35 20.56
C LEU A 250 -23.24 -11.40 21.02
N LEU A 251 -22.32 -11.00 21.90
CA LEU A 251 -21.31 -11.90 22.47
C LEU A 251 -21.91 -12.78 23.58
N ALA A 252 -21.42 -14.01 23.72
CA ALA A 252 -21.60 -14.76 24.96
C ALA A 252 -20.87 -14.04 26.11
N PRO A 253 -21.24 -14.27 27.39
CA PRO A 253 -20.56 -13.64 28.53
C PRO A 253 -19.04 -13.83 28.49
N VAL A 254 -18.29 -12.72 28.47
CA VAL A 254 -16.82 -12.69 28.45
C VAL A 254 -16.30 -12.45 29.86
N SER A 255 -15.40 -13.31 30.35
CA SER A 255 -14.76 -13.12 31.66
C SER A 255 -13.76 -11.97 31.61
N ASN A 256 -13.89 -10.99 32.53
CA ASN A 256 -13.05 -9.78 32.62
C ASN A 256 -12.67 -9.22 31.24
N PRO A 257 -13.63 -8.67 30.49
CA PRO A 257 -13.38 -8.26 29.11
C PRO A 257 -12.24 -7.24 29.05
N VAL A 258 -11.26 -7.54 28.20
CA VAL A 258 -10.13 -6.66 27.87
C VAL A 258 -10.35 -6.17 26.45
N VAL A 259 -10.25 -4.86 26.25
CA VAL A 259 -10.53 -4.22 24.97
C VAL A 259 -9.31 -3.43 24.52
N THR A 260 -8.95 -3.58 23.25
CA THR A 260 -7.92 -2.77 22.60
C THR A 260 -8.36 -2.34 21.20
N THR A 261 -7.68 -1.33 20.67
CA THR A 261 -7.88 -0.81 19.31
C THR A 261 -6.54 -0.40 18.71
N ASP A 262 -6.41 -0.62 17.40
CA ASP A 262 -5.24 -0.24 16.61
C ASP A 262 -5.69 0.23 15.22
N THR A 263 -4.79 0.82 14.42
CA THR A 263 -5.07 1.30 13.07
C THR A 263 -3.93 0.96 12.11
N GLN A 264 -4.26 0.47 10.92
CA GLN A 264 -3.32 0.22 9.84
C GLN A 264 -3.66 1.12 8.66
N ARG A 265 -2.75 2.00 8.28
CA ARG A 265 -2.94 2.98 7.19
C ARG A 265 -1.89 2.80 6.12
N GLU A 266 -2.31 2.71 4.86
CA GLU A 266 -1.39 2.66 3.73
C GLU A 266 -0.49 3.91 3.74
N GLY A 267 0.79 3.78 3.37
CA GLY A 267 1.76 4.87 3.40
C GLY A 267 2.29 5.25 4.79
N VAL A 268 1.65 4.80 5.87
CA VAL A 268 2.09 5.01 7.26
C VAL A 268 2.61 3.71 7.86
N HIS A 269 1.77 2.68 7.99
CA HIS A 269 2.11 1.41 8.65
C HIS A 269 2.46 0.29 7.65
N PHE A 270 1.93 0.37 6.43
CA PHE A 270 2.23 -0.57 5.35
C PHE A 270 2.22 0.14 3.99
N ARG A 271 2.66 -0.55 2.93
CA ARG A 271 2.41 -0.13 1.54
C ARG A 271 2.12 -1.36 0.70
N LEU A 272 1.17 -1.27 -0.24
CA LEU A 272 0.82 -2.39 -1.13
C LEU A 272 1.94 -2.79 -2.10
N ASN A 273 2.95 -1.93 -2.27
CA ASN A 273 4.17 -2.29 -3.02
C ASN A 273 5.23 -2.99 -2.15
N TRP A 274 5.06 -2.98 -0.83
CA TRP A 274 5.92 -3.71 0.11
C TRP A 274 5.29 -5.03 0.51
N GLN A 275 3.99 -5.02 0.81
CA GLN A 275 3.23 -6.16 1.31
C GLN A 275 2.14 -6.58 0.36
N THR A 276 1.90 -7.88 0.24
CA THR A 276 0.68 -8.38 -0.41
C THR A 276 -0.54 -8.01 0.43
N PRO A 277 -1.75 -7.94 -0.17
CA PRO A 277 -2.96 -7.67 0.60
C PRO A 277 -3.18 -8.69 1.74
N GLU A 278 -2.88 -9.97 1.50
CA GLU A 278 -2.92 -11.02 2.52
C GLU A 278 -1.94 -10.76 3.69
N GLU A 279 -0.69 -10.36 3.40
CA GLU A 279 0.29 -9.99 4.42
C GLU A 279 -0.19 -8.78 5.26
N VAL A 280 -0.88 -7.81 4.65
CA VAL A 280 -1.48 -6.68 5.38
C VAL A 280 -2.56 -7.16 6.34
N GLY A 281 -3.43 -8.07 5.90
CA GLY A 281 -4.47 -8.65 6.74
C GLY A 281 -3.92 -9.41 7.94
N ILE A 282 -2.89 -10.25 7.74
CA ILE A 282 -2.22 -10.96 8.83
C ILE A 282 -1.61 -9.98 9.82
N LYS A 283 -0.80 -9.03 9.33
CA LYS A 283 -0.15 -8.02 10.17
C LYS A 283 -1.18 -7.27 11.00
N ALA A 284 -2.25 -6.78 10.39
CA ALA A 284 -3.30 -6.01 11.07
C ALA A 284 -3.88 -6.74 12.30
N VAL A 285 -4.16 -8.03 12.17
CA VAL A 285 -4.67 -8.82 13.30
C VAL A 285 -3.59 -9.02 14.36
N GLU A 286 -2.38 -9.47 13.98
CA GLU A 286 -1.31 -9.80 14.92
C GLU A 286 -0.87 -8.59 15.76
N VAL A 287 -0.75 -7.40 15.17
CA VAL A 287 -0.36 -6.19 15.91
C VAL A 287 -1.41 -5.80 16.95
N THR A 288 -2.69 -5.86 16.56
CA THR A 288 -3.81 -5.55 17.48
C THR A 288 -3.92 -6.59 18.59
N LEU A 289 -3.68 -7.87 18.28
CA LEU A 289 -3.73 -8.93 19.28
C LEU A 289 -2.51 -8.95 20.21
N SER A 290 -1.40 -8.31 19.83
CA SER A 290 -0.20 -8.18 20.68
C SER A 290 -0.52 -7.46 22.00
N ASP A 291 -1.39 -6.43 21.98
CA ASP A 291 -1.90 -5.77 23.18
C ASP A 291 -2.64 -6.73 24.12
N LEU A 292 -3.48 -7.61 23.55
CA LEU A 292 -4.19 -8.62 24.34
C LEU A 292 -3.21 -9.64 24.92
N ALA A 293 -2.17 -10.04 24.18
CA ALA A 293 -1.10 -10.90 24.69
C ALA A 293 -0.36 -10.24 25.85
N ALA A 294 -0.02 -8.96 25.74
CA ALA A 294 0.59 -8.17 26.80
C ALA A 294 -0.30 -8.04 28.05
N CYS A 295 -1.62 -8.19 27.90
CA CYS A 295 -2.61 -8.18 28.98
C CYS A 295 -3.01 -9.58 29.48
N TYR A 296 -2.41 -10.65 28.96
CA TYR A 296 -2.79 -12.05 29.22
C TYR A 296 -4.25 -12.38 28.92
N ALA A 297 -4.87 -11.64 28.00
CA ALA A 297 -6.25 -11.84 27.60
C ALA A 297 -6.30 -12.76 26.38
N ARG A 298 -7.07 -13.86 26.47
CA ARG A 298 -7.29 -14.74 25.32
C ARG A 298 -8.19 -14.02 24.31
N PRO A 299 -7.85 -13.93 23.01
CA PRO A 299 -8.72 -13.32 22.01
C PRO A 299 -10.10 -13.98 21.96
N VAL A 300 -11.15 -13.18 21.76
CA VAL A 300 -12.54 -13.66 21.65
C VAL A 300 -13.19 -13.13 20.39
N THR A 301 -13.15 -11.81 20.19
CA THR A 301 -13.81 -11.17 19.05
C THR A 301 -13.00 -10.02 18.49
N PHE A 302 -12.99 -9.89 17.17
CA PHE A 302 -12.28 -8.87 16.41
C PHE A 302 -13.27 -8.08 15.53
N PHE A 303 -13.03 -6.79 15.32
CA PHE A 303 -13.84 -5.93 14.47
C PHE A 303 -12.95 -5.10 13.55
N ILE A 304 -13.43 -4.84 12.33
CA ILE A 304 -12.66 -4.13 11.30
C ILE A 304 -13.53 -3.07 10.64
N ASN A 305 -13.11 -1.82 10.76
CA ASN A 305 -13.65 -0.73 9.95
C ASN A 305 -12.70 -0.44 8.79
N LEU A 306 -13.19 -0.62 7.57
CA LEU A 306 -12.45 -0.35 6.34
C LEU A 306 -12.80 1.05 5.82
N SER A 307 -11.77 1.83 5.53
CA SER A 307 -11.86 2.97 4.62
C SER A 307 -11.19 2.58 3.31
N LEU A 308 -11.97 2.60 2.23
CA LEU A 308 -11.56 2.06 0.94
C LEU A 308 -11.55 3.16 -0.12
N PRO A 309 -10.45 3.37 -0.83
CA PRO A 309 -10.46 4.14 -2.06
C PRO A 309 -11.36 3.51 -3.11
N SER A 310 -12.09 4.34 -3.85
CA SER A 310 -13.04 3.94 -4.90
C SER A 310 -12.40 3.07 -6.00
N TYR A 311 -11.08 3.12 -6.17
CA TYR A 311 -10.34 2.32 -7.15
C TYR A 311 -9.85 0.95 -6.64
N VAL A 312 -10.02 0.61 -5.36
CA VAL A 312 -9.63 -0.70 -4.82
C VAL A 312 -10.57 -1.78 -5.35
N SER A 313 -10.06 -2.96 -5.67
CA SER A 313 -10.91 -4.06 -6.15
C SER A 313 -11.45 -4.92 -5.01
N ASP A 314 -12.64 -5.50 -5.22
CA ASP A 314 -13.20 -6.55 -4.35
C ASP A 314 -12.17 -7.64 -4.06
N SER A 315 -11.49 -8.13 -5.12
CA SER A 315 -10.48 -9.18 -4.99
C SER A 315 -9.32 -8.79 -4.07
N MET A 316 -8.90 -7.52 -4.06
CA MET A 316 -7.85 -7.07 -3.15
C MET A 316 -8.33 -7.13 -1.70
N ILE A 317 -9.57 -6.69 -1.44
CA ILE A 317 -10.15 -6.69 -0.08
C ILE A 317 -10.40 -8.12 0.39
N GLU A 318 -10.83 -9.00 -0.51
CA GLU A 318 -10.97 -10.44 -0.25
C GLU A 318 -9.63 -11.09 0.16
N GLU A 319 -8.51 -10.70 -0.47
CA GLU A 319 -7.17 -11.18 -0.10
C GLU A 319 -6.71 -10.60 1.26
N ILE A 320 -7.05 -9.36 1.59
CA ILE A 320 -6.86 -8.83 2.96
C ILE A 320 -7.61 -9.69 3.97
N TYR A 321 -8.89 -9.98 3.70
CA TYR A 321 -9.72 -10.79 4.59
C TYR A 321 -9.29 -12.25 4.69
N LYS A 322 -8.62 -12.78 3.65
CA LYS A 322 -7.97 -14.09 3.72
C LYS A 322 -6.86 -14.10 4.78
N GLY A 323 -6.01 -13.07 4.79
CA GLY A 323 -4.97 -12.91 5.80
C GLY A 323 -5.54 -12.67 7.21
N VAL A 324 -6.60 -11.88 7.32
CA VAL A 324 -7.35 -11.71 8.57
C VAL A 324 -7.87 -13.06 9.06
N ALA A 325 -8.54 -13.83 8.21
CA ALA A 325 -9.10 -15.12 8.56
C ALA A 325 -8.02 -16.12 9.01
N GLU A 326 -6.85 -16.11 8.37
CA GLU A 326 -5.71 -16.94 8.77
C GLU A 326 -5.28 -16.64 10.22
N SER A 327 -5.03 -15.37 10.55
CA SER A 327 -4.59 -15.00 11.90
C SER A 327 -5.70 -15.20 12.94
N LEU A 328 -6.96 -14.86 12.61
CA LEU A 328 -8.10 -15.12 13.51
C LEU A 328 -8.27 -16.61 13.84
N ASN A 329 -8.13 -17.50 12.84
CA ASN A 329 -8.15 -18.95 13.06
C ASN A 329 -7.03 -19.41 14.00
N ARG A 330 -5.82 -18.87 13.83
CA ARG A 330 -4.64 -19.22 14.66
C ARG A 330 -4.88 -18.97 16.15
N HIS A 331 -5.66 -17.93 16.46
CA HIS A 331 -5.92 -17.48 17.83
C HIS A 331 -7.32 -17.84 18.35
N GLU A 332 -8.07 -18.68 17.62
CA GLU A 332 -9.46 -19.04 17.93
C GLU A 332 -10.36 -17.80 18.17
N CYS A 333 -10.10 -16.73 17.41
CA CYS A 333 -10.80 -15.46 17.50
C CYS A 333 -11.83 -15.33 16.38
N SER A 334 -13.01 -14.78 16.67
CA SER A 334 -14.07 -14.62 15.68
C SER A 334 -14.14 -13.18 15.17
N LEU A 335 -14.56 -12.96 13.93
CA LEU A 335 -14.93 -11.62 13.45
C LEU A 335 -16.34 -11.27 13.94
N GLY A 336 -16.48 -10.24 14.77
CA GLY A 336 -17.75 -9.77 15.33
C GLY A 336 -18.48 -8.72 14.49
N GLY A 337 -17.83 -8.18 13.47
CA GLY A 337 -18.44 -7.21 12.55
C GLY A 337 -17.48 -6.12 12.16
N GLY A 338 -18.02 -5.00 11.72
CA GLY A 338 -17.23 -3.90 11.18
C GLY A 338 -18.05 -2.89 10.42
N ASN A 339 -17.35 -2.05 9.66
CA ASN A 339 -17.93 -1.05 8.77
C ASN A 339 -17.12 -1.00 7.47
N ILE A 340 -17.77 -0.70 6.35
CA ILE A 340 -17.09 -0.34 5.11
C ILE A 340 -17.51 1.07 4.74
N SER A 341 -16.56 1.88 4.29
CA SER A 341 -16.82 3.24 3.87
C SER A 341 -15.86 3.66 2.77
N GLU A 342 -16.30 4.58 1.92
CA GLU A 342 -15.41 5.23 0.97
C GLU A 342 -14.44 6.17 1.69
N GLY A 343 -13.18 6.18 1.25
CA GLY A 343 -12.20 7.15 1.71
C GLY A 343 -11.02 7.31 0.77
N ASN A 344 -10.21 8.34 1.00
CA ASN A 344 -9.11 8.69 0.08
C ASN A 344 -7.92 7.73 0.12
N GLN A 345 -7.83 6.90 1.17
CA GLN A 345 -6.70 6.01 1.42
C GLN A 345 -7.20 4.71 2.04
N LEU A 346 -6.53 3.59 1.71
CA LEU A 346 -6.80 2.31 2.33
C LEU A 346 -6.38 2.35 3.81
N SER A 347 -7.35 2.19 4.70
CA SER A 347 -7.10 2.03 6.13
C SER A 347 -8.00 0.98 6.77
N LEU A 348 -7.49 0.35 7.82
CA LEU A 348 -8.19 -0.59 8.67
C LEU A 348 -8.12 -0.04 10.10
N ASP A 349 -9.27 0.32 10.67
CA ASP A 349 -9.37 0.63 12.10
C ASP A 349 -9.91 -0.61 12.81
N LEU A 350 -9.18 -1.07 13.80
CA LEU A 350 -9.25 -2.43 14.33
C LEU A 350 -9.64 -2.38 15.80
N PHE A 351 -10.46 -3.33 16.22
CA PHE A 351 -10.87 -3.46 17.62
C PHE A 351 -10.84 -4.94 18.00
N ALA A 352 -10.35 -5.24 19.19
CA ALA A 352 -10.33 -6.60 19.71
C ALA A 352 -10.85 -6.66 21.15
N VAL A 353 -11.61 -7.71 21.42
CA VAL A 353 -12.09 -8.08 22.75
C VAL A 353 -11.46 -9.41 23.13
N GLY A 354 -10.81 -9.44 24.28
CA GLY A 354 -10.24 -10.64 24.90
C GLY A 354 -10.92 -10.99 26.22
N ALA A 355 -10.88 -12.27 26.57
CA ALA A 355 -11.24 -12.76 27.89
C ALA A 355 -10.03 -12.65 28.82
N GLY A 356 -10.11 -11.76 29.81
CA GLY A 356 -9.09 -11.57 30.83
C GLY A 356 -9.12 -12.67 31.89
N ARG A 357 -8.04 -12.76 32.66
CA ARG A 357 -7.93 -13.69 33.78
C ARG A 357 -8.53 -13.09 35.06
N ASN A 358 -8.89 -13.94 36.01
CA ASN A 358 -9.41 -13.51 37.33
C ASN A 358 -8.30 -13.26 38.36
N ASP A 359 -7.14 -13.87 38.17
CA ASP A 359 -6.02 -13.88 39.12
C ASP A 359 -5.00 -12.77 38.86
N ILE A 360 -4.85 -12.33 37.61
CA ILE A 360 -3.83 -11.34 37.25
C ILE A 360 -4.24 -10.49 36.03
N PHE A 361 -3.94 -9.20 36.12
CA PHE A 361 -3.96 -8.27 34.99
C PHE A 361 -2.66 -7.45 35.05
N PRO A 362 -1.73 -7.62 34.11
CA PRO A 362 -0.46 -6.92 34.15
C PRO A 362 -0.65 -5.43 33.88
N LYS A 363 0.15 -4.59 34.56
CA LYS A 363 0.13 -3.14 34.40
C LYS A 363 1.54 -2.61 34.24
N ARG A 364 1.70 -1.63 33.35
CA ARG A 364 2.95 -0.87 33.18
C ARG A 364 3.44 -0.24 34.49
N SER A 365 2.53 0.05 35.43
CA SER A 365 2.83 0.67 36.73
C SER A 365 3.39 -0.29 37.80
N ASN A 366 3.53 -1.59 37.50
CA ASN A 366 3.91 -2.60 38.51
C ASN A 366 5.41 -2.89 38.60
N ALA A 367 6.25 -2.26 37.78
CA ALA A 367 7.70 -2.33 37.97
C ALA A 367 8.12 -1.72 39.32
N ARG A 368 9.18 -2.27 39.92
CA ARG A 368 9.71 -1.84 41.23
C ARG A 368 11.24 -1.77 41.18
N PRO A 369 11.87 -0.86 41.95
CA PRO A 369 13.31 -0.88 42.13
C PRO A 369 13.82 -2.26 42.56
N GLY A 370 14.94 -2.70 41.97
CA GLY A 370 15.51 -4.03 42.19
C GLY A 370 15.00 -5.13 41.24
N TYR A 371 13.98 -4.84 40.42
CA TYR A 371 13.57 -5.75 39.36
C TYR A 371 14.57 -5.70 38.19
N GLY A 372 14.68 -6.83 37.47
CA GLY A 372 15.28 -6.82 36.14
C GLY A 372 14.23 -6.42 35.10
N LEU A 373 14.70 -5.85 33.99
CA LEU A 373 13.90 -5.65 32.79
C LEU A 373 14.32 -6.68 31.74
N TYR A 374 13.35 -7.35 31.15
CA TYR A 374 13.54 -8.47 30.25
C TYR A 374 12.63 -8.34 29.04
N CYS A 375 13.02 -8.92 27.92
CA CYS A 375 12.16 -9.00 26.75
C CYS A 375 12.11 -10.41 26.18
N THR A 376 11.14 -10.65 25.30
CA THR A 376 11.06 -11.85 24.46
C THR A 376 11.69 -11.59 23.10
N GLY A 377 12.21 -12.65 22.47
CA GLY A 377 12.66 -12.67 21.08
C GLY A 377 13.77 -11.70 20.69
N PRO A 378 14.37 -11.88 19.50
CA PRO A 378 15.34 -10.93 18.97
C PRO A 378 14.65 -9.61 18.63
N LEU A 379 15.20 -8.48 19.10
CA LEU A 379 14.67 -7.14 18.81
C LEU A 379 15.34 -6.51 17.59
N GLY A 380 14.70 -5.49 17.02
CA GLY A 380 15.22 -4.66 15.93
C GLY A 380 15.09 -5.28 14.53
N LEU A 381 14.48 -6.46 14.41
CA LEU A 381 14.40 -7.16 13.12
C LEU A 381 13.40 -6.50 12.18
N ALA A 382 12.23 -6.14 12.72
CA ALA A 382 11.19 -5.47 11.94
C ALA A 382 11.67 -4.13 11.41
N ARG A 383 12.33 -3.33 12.25
CA ARG A 383 12.91 -2.04 11.82
C ARG A 383 13.93 -2.21 10.69
N ALA A 384 14.84 -3.17 10.80
CA ALA A 384 15.81 -3.45 9.74
C ALA A 384 15.11 -3.92 8.45
N GLY A 385 14.07 -4.75 8.55
CA GLY A 385 13.25 -5.18 7.42
C GLY A 385 12.55 -4.03 6.69
N LEU A 386 11.94 -3.10 7.44
CA LEU A 386 11.35 -1.88 6.89
C LEU A 386 12.39 -1.04 6.14
N GLU A 387 13.57 -0.86 6.73
CA GLU A 387 14.64 -0.09 6.07
C GLU A 387 15.15 -0.77 4.81
N SER A 388 15.23 -2.11 4.78
CA SER A 388 15.52 -2.86 3.55
C SER A 388 14.48 -2.61 2.46
N LEU A 389 13.18 -2.59 2.81
CA LEU A 389 12.09 -2.28 1.87
C LEU A 389 12.18 -0.84 1.33
N ILE A 390 12.45 0.15 2.20
CA ILE A 390 12.62 1.55 1.81
C ILE A 390 13.82 1.72 0.87
N LYS A 391 14.92 0.99 1.11
CA LYS A 391 16.12 1.02 0.26
C LYS A 391 16.01 0.15 -0.98
N ASN A 392 14.90 -0.56 -1.17
CA ASN A 392 14.68 -1.52 -2.24
C ASN A 392 15.79 -2.60 -2.31
N ASP A 393 16.23 -3.10 -1.15
CA ASP A 393 17.27 -4.12 -1.01
C ASP A 393 16.66 -5.47 -0.59
N PRO A 394 16.50 -6.43 -1.52
CA PRO A 394 15.90 -7.73 -1.22
C PRO A 394 16.84 -8.70 -0.50
N GLY A 395 18.06 -8.29 -0.16
CA GLY A 395 19.10 -9.15 0.42
C GLY A 395 18.80 -9.65 1.84
N PHE A 396 17.86 -9.03 2.56
CA PHE A 396 17.53 -9.35 3.96
C PHE A 396 16.11 -9.89 4.11
N LYS A 397 15.79 -10.98 3.40
CA LYS A 397 14.44 -11.55 3.34
C LYS A 397 13.86 -11.86 4.72
N ASP A 398 14.64 -12.41 5.64
CA ASP A 398 14.15 -12.77 6.97
C ASP A 398 13.78 -11.54 7.81
N LEU A 399 14.56 -10.45 7.70
CA LEU A 399 14.24 -9.18 8.34
C LEU A 399 12.97 -8.55 7.73
N ILE A 400 12.86 -8.60 6.40
CA ILE A 400 11.67 -8.13 5.67
C ILE A 400 10.44 -8.91 6.16
N LEU A 401 10.53 -10.24 6.30
CA LEU A 401 9.43 -11.05 6.82
C LEU A 401 9.03 -10.65 8.24
N LYS A 402 9.99 -10.33 9.12
CA LYS A 402 9.69 -9.86 10.48
C LYS A 402 8.90 -8.55 10.52
N PHE A 403 9.14 -7.63 9.59
CA PHE A 403 8.30 -6.43 9.44
C PHE A 403 6.90 -6.74 8.91
N LYS A 404 6.82 -7.65 7.94
CA LYS A 404 5.58 -7.95 7.21
C LYS A 404 4.62 -8.81 8.00
N LEU A 405 5.14 -9.73 8.80
CA LEU A 405 4.39 -10.78 9.49
C LEU A 405 4.90 -10.89 10.94
N PRO A 406 4.64 -9.87 11.79
CA PRO A 406 4.88 -10.00 13.22
C PRO A 406 3.93 -11.04 13.83
N GLU A 407 4.26 -11.55 15.02
CA GLU A 407 3.46 -12.55 15.74
C GLU A 407 3.17 -12.06 17.15
N ALA A 408 1.89 -12.06 17.54
CA ALA A 408 1.48 -11.78 18.91
C ALA A 408 1.97 -12.88 19.85
N ARG A 409 2.73 -12.51 20.89
CA ARG A 409 3.47 -13.42 21.76
C ARG A 409 2.59 -14.09 22.85
N PHE A 410 1.47 -14.70 22.46
CA PHE A 410 0.63 -15.47 23.39
C PHE A 410 1.35 -16.68 24.00
N ASP A 411 2.33 -17.24 23.27
CA ASP A 411 3.23 -18.28 23.75
C ASP A 411 4.02 -17.84 25.00
N ALA A 412 4.52 -16.60 24.99
CA ALA A 412 5.23 -16.01 26.12
C ALA A 412 4.25 -15.53 27.20
N ALA A 413 3.14 -14.91 26.79
CA ALA A 413 2.10 -14.39 27.68
C ALA A 413 1.65 -15.44 28.70
N GLN A 414 1.37 -16.66 28.23
CA GLN A 414 0.98 -17.77 29.11
C GLN A 414 2.04 -18.08 30.18
N ILE A 415 3.31 -18.19 29.78
CA ILE A 415 4.41 -18.51 30.69
C ILE A 415 4.61 -17.40 31.74
N LEU A 416 4.51 -16.14 31.32
CA LEU A 416 4.68 -15.00 32.22
C LEU A 416 3.51 -14.89 33.22
N ALA A 417 2.28 -15.16 32.77
CA ALA A 417 1.10 -15.22 33.64
C ALA A 417 1.22 -16.32 34.69
N GLU A 418 1.62 -17.54 34.30
CA GLU A 418 1.87 -18.66 35.24
C GLU A 418 2.97 -18.34 36.27
N ALA A 419 3.94 -17.50 35.90
CA ALA A 419 5.00 -17.06 36.79
C ALA A 419 4.60 -15.86 37.68
N GLY A 420 3.37 -15.34 37.54
CA GLY A 420 2.85 -14.22 38.32
C GLY A 420 3.53 -12.88 38.00
N VAL A 421 3.99 -12.68 36.77
CA VAL A 421 4.56 -11.40 36.34
C VAL A 421 3.45 -10.38 36.12
N ASP A 422 3.46 -9.29 36.88
CA ASP A 422 2.37 -8.30 36.90
C ASP A 422 2.74 -6.98 36.22
N CYS A 423 3.92 -6.89 35.59
CA CYS A 423 4.38 -5.75 34.80
C CYS A 423 4.84 -6.20 33.41
N VAL A 424 3.96 -6.04 32.41
CA VAL A 424 4.20 -6.41 31.01
C VAL A 424 3.62 -5.33 30.09
N MET A 425 4.26 -5.14 28.93
CA MET A 425 3.69 -4.52 27.73
C MET A 425 4.32 -5.16 26.48
N ASP A 426 3.74 -4.91 25.31
CA ASP A 426 4.37 -5.19 24.02
C ASP A 426 5.43 -4.13 23.66
N ILE A 427 6.25 -4.41 22.65
CA ILE A 427 7.26 -3.50 22.09
C ILE A 427 6.85 -3.11 20.67
N SER A 428 6.18 -1.97 20.55
CA SER A 428 5.70 -1.42 19.27
C SER A 428 6.44 -0.14 18.87
N ASP A 429 6.94 0.65 19.84
CA ASP A 429 7.65 1.91 19.58
C ASP A 429 9.17 1.79 19.72
N GLY A 430 9.64 0.61 20.12
CA GLY A 430 11.03 0.25 20.34
C GLY A 430 11.42 0.28 21.81
N LEU A 431 12.45 -0.49 22.15
CA LEU A 431 12.78 -0.82 23.54
C LEU A 431 12.91 0.41 24.45
N ALA A 432 13.53 1.49 23.98
CA ALA A 432 13.72 2.69 24.80
C ALA A 432 12.41 3.46 25.03
N GLY A 433 11.53 3.52 24.02
CA GLY A 433 10.22 4.16 24.12
C GLY A 433 9.34 3.43 25.12
N ASP A 434 9.21 2.12 24.95
CA ASP A 434 8.35 1.25 25.76
C ASP A 434 8.86 1.09 27.19
N ALA A 435 10.17 0.97 27.39
CA ALA A 435 10.77 1.08 28.71
C ALA A 435 10.45 2.44 29.37
N GLY A 436 10.43 3.52 28.59
CA GLY A 436 10.03 4.84 29.07
C GLY A 436 8.59 4.89 29.57
N HIS A 437 7.67 4.17 28.94
CA HIS A 437 6.28 4.06 29.38
C HIS A 437 6.17 3.30 30.71
N ILE A 438 6.86 2.16 30.87
CA ILE A 438 6.93 1.44 32.16
C ILE A 438 7.52 2.36 33.24
N ALA A 439 8.68 2.97 32.97
CA ALA A 439 9.38 3.78 33.96
C ALA A 439 8.52 4.94 34.49
N LYS A 440 7.84 5.65 33.57
CA LYS A 440 6.92 6.74 33.93
C LYS A 440 5.72 6.24 34.73
N ALA A 441 5.07 5.17 34.28
CA ALA A 441 3.89 4.61 34.93
C ALA A 441 4.20 4.07 36.33
N SER A 442 5.41 3.53 36.55
CA SER A 442 5.87 3.01 37.83
C SER A 442 6.55 4.05 38.73
N GLY A 443 6.83 5.27 38.24
CA GLY A 443 7.56 6.28 39.00
C GLY A 443 9.00 5.87 39.33
N ILE A 444 9.68 5.19 38.41
CA ILE A 444 11.04 4.66 38.58
C ILE A 444 11.99 5.15 37.48
N THR A 445 13.28 4.84 37.61
CA THR A 445 14.22 4.90 36.49
C THR A 445 14.48 3.50 35.97
N ILE A 446 14.45 3.33 34.66
CA ILE A 446 14.96 2.14 33.99
C ILE A 446 16.32 2.47 33.37
N GLU A 447 17.32 1.67 33.70
CA GLU A 447 18.63 1.73 33.05
C GLU A 447 18.73 0.56 32.08
N LEU A 448 18.93 0.88 30.80
CA LEU A 448 19.05 -0.09 29.72
C LEU A 448 20.48 -0.59 29.61
N ASP A 449 20.62 -1.88 29.36
CA ASP A 449 21.89 -2.57 29.19
C ASP A 449 21.72 -3.69 28.16
N LEU A 450 22.38 -3.52 27.01
CA LEU A 450 22.37 -4.49 25.91
C LEU A 450 23.65 -5.31 25.82
N MET A 451 24.54 -5.26 26.82
CA MET A 451 25.80 -6.02 26.81
C MET A 451 25.60 -7.53 26.63
N SER A 452 24.47 -8.07 27.11
CA SER A 452 24.08 -9.48 26.97
C SER A 452 23.00 -9.71 25.91
N CYS A 453 22.68 -8.71 25.08
CA CYS A 453 21.65 -8.83 24.05
C CYS A 453 22.13 -9.78 22.94
N PRO A 454 21.41 -10.88 22.66
CA PRO A 454 21.76 -11.80 21.58
C PRO A 454 21.32 -11.22 20.24
N PHE A 455 22.10 -10.28 19.68
CA PHE A 455 21.79 -9.71 18.37
C PHE A 455 21.70 -10.80 17.30
N ASP A 456 20.62 -10.80 16.54
CA ASP A 456 20.44 -11.71 15.42
C ASP A 456 21.51 -11.50 14.36
N THR A 457 22.00 -12.60 13.77
CA THR A 457 23.08 -12.54 12.77
C THR A 457 22.68 -11.75 11.53
N SER A 458 21.40 -11.79 11.14
CA SER A 458 20.86 -11.02 10.03
C SER A 458 20.85 -9.53 10.34
N LEU A 459 20.49 -9.15 11.58
CA LEU A 459 20.55 -7.76 12.03
C LEU A 459 22.00 -7.23 12.04
N VAL A 460 22.94 -8.02 12.53
CA VAL A 460 24.37 -7.65 12.53
C VAL A 460 24.88 -7.47 11.10
N SER A 461 24.51 -8.37 10.18
CA SER A 461 24.87 -8.28 8.76
C SER A 461 24.29 -7.02 8.11
N PHE A 462 23.03 -6.71 8.37
CA PHE A 462 22.36 -5.48 7.91
C PHE A 462 23.08 -4.24 8.43
N CYS A 463 23.34 -4.18 9.73
CA CYS A 463 24.03 -3.06 10.37
C CYS A 463 25.42 -2.84 9.79
N ARG A 464 26.18 -3.91 9.57
CA ARG A 464 27.50 -3.84 8.91
C ARG A 464 27.42 -3.26 7.50
N LYS A 465 26.44 -3.71 6.70
CA LYS A 465 26.26 -3.24 5.31
C LYS A 465 25.92 -1.75 5.25
N PHE A 466 25.10 -1.26 6.18
CA PHE A 466 24.58 0.11 6.16
C PHE A 466 25.29 1.05 7.16
N GLY A 467 26.38 0.62 7.80
CA GLY A 467 27.17 1.44 8.71
C GLY A 467 26.41 1.85 9.98
N LYS A 468 25.54 0.98 10.49
CA LYS A 468 24.74 1.19 11.71
C LYS A 468 25.23 0.32 12.86
N LYS A 469 24.79 0.62 14.08
CA LYS A 469 24.98 -0.24 15.25
C LYS A 469 23.69 -1.02 15.56
N PRO A 470 23.75 -2.34 15.84
CA PRO A 470 22.58 -3.11 16.26
C PRO A 470 21.83 -2.51 17.45
N GLU A 471 22.55 -1.95 18.42
CA GLU A 471 22.01 -1.29 19.60
C GLU A 471 21.10 -0.11 19.23
N GLU A 472 21.49 0.70 18.25
CA GLU A 472 20.68 1.83 17.77
C GLU A 472 19.35 1.32 17.22
N ILE A 473 19.37 0.24 16.44
CA ILE A 473 18.17 -0.35 15.87
C ILE A 473 17.29 -0.98 16.95
N VAL A 474 17.85 -1.69 17.93
CA VAL A 474 17.06 -2.29 19.02
C VAL A 474 16.42 -1.25 19.93
N LEU A 475 17.13 -0.16 20.24
CA LEU A 475 16.62 0.87 21.14
C LEU A 475 15.52 1.73 20.49
N ALA A 476 15.65 2.02 19.20
CA ALA A 476 14.81 2.97 18.48
C ALA A 476 13.83 2.32 17.48
N GLY A 477 14.07 1.07 17.11
CA GLY A 477 13.28 0.35 16.13
C GLY A 477 12.00 -0.18 16.76
N GLY A 478 10.86 0.23 16.21
CA GLY A 478 9.55 -0.28 16.59
C GLY A 478 9.10 -1.46 15.74
N GLU A 479 7.85 -1.86 15.97
CA GLU A 479 7.12 -2.92 15.28
C GLU A 479 7.69 -4.34 15.46
N ASP A 480 8.44 -4.59 16.54
CA ASP A 480 8.89 -5.95 16.88
C ASP A 480 7.75 -6.80 17.47
N TYR A 481 6.80 -6.19 18.20
CA TYR A 481 5.65 -6.83 18.87
C TYR A 481 6.04 -7.98 19.83
N GLU A 482 7.26 -7.90 20.34
CA GLU A 482 7.75 -8.73 21.44
C GLU A 482 7.23 -8.20 22.79
N LEU A 483 7.29 -9.00 23.86
CA LEU A 483 6.87 -8.55 25.20
C LEU A 483 8.06 -8.01 26.00
N LEU A 484 7.89 -6.82 26.57
CA LEU A 484 8.76 -6.21 27.58
C LEU A 484 8.15 -6.40 28.97
N PHE A 485 8.92 -6.95 29.91
CA PHE A 485 8.41 -7.22 31.25
C PHE A 485 9.45 -6.97 32.35
N ALA A 486 8.95 -6.63 33.53
CA ALA A 486 9.76 -6.39 34.73
C ALA A 486 9.40 -7.37 35.84
N CYS A 487 10.38 -8.06 36.40
CA CYS A 487 10.15 -8.98 37.51
C CYS A 487 11.40 -9.17 38.38
N ARG A 488 11.23 -9.84 39.52
CA ARG A 488 12.35 -10.19 40.41
C ARG A 488 13.31 -11.14 39.68
N PRO A 489 14.64 -10.99 39.82
CA PRO A 489 15.61 -11.85 39.15
C PRO A 489 15.42 -13.37 39.40
N ASN A 490 14.93 -13.76 40.58
CA ASN A 490 14.66 -15.17 40.87
C ASN A 490 13.42 -15.72 40.15
N ILE A 491 12.41 -14.87 39.88
CA ILE A 491 11.26 -15.25 39.06
C ILE A 491 11.72 -15.44 37.61
N TYR A 492 12.54 -14.51 37.10
CA TYR A 492 13.12 -14.64 35.76
C TYR A 492 13.93 -15.93 35.57
N LYS A 493 14.70 -16.38 36.57
CA LYS A 493 15.42 -17.67 36.50
C LYS A 493 14.50 -18.87 36.25
N THR A 494 13.25 -18.80 36.67
CA THR A 494 12.23 -19.81 36.39
C THR A 494 11.67 -19.65 34.98
N ILE A 495 11.35 -18.41 34.59
CA ILE A 495 10.83 -18.06 33.25
C ILE A 495 11.82 -18.48 32.17
N SER A 496 13.12 -18.14 32.32
CA SER A 496 14.15 -18.37 31.30
C SER A 496 14.38 -19.86 30.99
N LYS A 497 13.93 -20.78 31.85
CA LYS A 497 13.97 -22.22 31.59
C LYS A 497 12.86 -22.68 30.65
N LYS A 498 11.69 -22.03 30.71
CA LYS A 498 10.51 -22.32 29.89
C LYS A 498 10.50 -21.49 28.60
N LEU A 499 10.83 -20.20 28.70
CA LEU A 499 10.81 -19.24 27.61
C LEU A 499 12.20 -19.01 27.04
N LYS A 500 12.64 -19.97 26.21
CA LYS A 500 13.92 -19.88 25.49
C LYS A 500 13.89 -18.68 24.55
N GLY A 501 14.92 -17.84 24.58
CA GLY A 501 14.98 -16.61 23.78
C GLY A 501 14.51 -15.35 24.51
N SER A 502 14.08 -15.45 25.78
CA SER A 502 14.02 -14.27 26.65
C SER A 502 15.40 -13.89 27.17
N TYR A 503 15.67 -12.59 27.34
CA TYR A 503 16.93 -12.08 27.87
C TYR A 503 16.73 -10.78 28.63
N LYS A 504 17.75 -10.41 29.40
CA LYS A 504 17.77 -9.16 30.17
C LYS A 504 18.19 -8.01 29.27
N VAL A 505 17.47 -6.91 29.36
CA VAL A 505 17.69 -5.66 28.59
C VAL A 505 17.90 -4.44 29.49
N GLY A 506 17.77 -4.60 30.81
CA GLY A 506 18.00 -3.51 31.75
C GLY A 506 17.67 -3.86 33.19
N ARG A 507 17.59 -2.83 34.02
CA ARG A 507 17.21 -2.93 35.44
C ARG A 507 16.37 -1.74 35.90
N CYS A 508 15.51 -2.01 36.88
CA CYS A 508 14.66 -1.01 37.52
C CYS A 508 15.37 -0.44 38.75
N LEU A 509 15.53 0.88 38.81
CA LEU A 509 16.18 1.65 39.86
C LEU A 509 15.19 2.58 40.56
N PRO A 510 15.47 3.05 41.80
CA PRO A 510 14.77 4.20 42.34
C PRO A 510 14.86 5.39 41.38
N PHE A 511 13.84 6.24 41.33
CA PHE A 511 13.82 7.37 40.41
C PHE A 511 15.02 8.29 40.61
N THR A 512 15.80 8.50 39.55
CA THR A 512 17.07 9.26 39.54
C THR A 512 16.92 10.65 38.90
N GLY A 513 15.69 11.09 38.59
CA GLY A 513 15.43 12.34 37.88
C GLY A 513 15.19 12.16 36.37
N LYS A 514 15.43 10.97 35.81
CA LYS A 514 15.11 10.61 34.41
C LYS A 514 14.37 9.27 34.35
N PRO A 515 13.35 9.11 33.49
CA PRO A 515 12.65 7.83 33.36
C PRO A 515 13.54 6.73 32.78
N VAL A 516 14.37 7.06 31.79
CA VAL A 516 15.26 6.11 31.11
C VAL A 516 16.69 6.63 31.12
N ILE A 517 17.62 5.77 31.49
CA ILE A 517 19.06 5.93 31.26
C ILE A 517 19.41 4.98 30.12
N SER A 518 19.72 5.55 28.95
CA SER A 518 20.13 4.81 27.76
C SER A 518 21.63 4.48 27.79
N ILE A 519 22.09 3.73 26.79
CA ILE A 519 23.49 3.34 26.64
C ILE A 519 24.33 4.56 26.19
N PRO A 520 25.45 4.87 26.86
CA PRO A 520 26.32 5.98 26.45
C PRO A 520 26.81 5.86 25.00
N GLY A 521 26.74 6.96 24.24
CA GLY A 521 27.22 7.02 22.86
C GLY A 521 26.31 6.35 21.83
N ILE A 522 25.06 6.07 22.20
CA ILE A 522 24.01 5.54 21.32
C ILE A 522 22.80 6.48 21.37
N ASP A 523 22.45 7.05 20.22
CA ASP A 523 21.30 7.93 20.11
C ASP A 523 20.01 7.10 20.10
N SER A 524 19.15 7.30 21.11
CA SER A 524 17.78 6.77 21.08
C SER A 524 16.91 7.72 20.25
N PHE A 525 16.35 7.23 19.16
CA PHE A 525 15.37 8.00 18.37
C PHE A 525 14.13 8.32 19.22
N GLN A 526 13.59 9.53 19.06
CA GLN A 526 12.29 9.89 19.63
C GLN A 526 11.22 9.72 18.56
N HIS A 527 10.20 8.93 18.88
CA HIS A 527 9.02 8.73 18.03
C HIS A 527 8.40 10.09 17.63
N GLY A 528 8.06 10.25 16.34
CA GLY A 528 7.40 11.46 15.81
C GLY A 528 8.29 12.51 15.14
N LYS A 529 9.63 12.39 15.17
CA LYS A 529 10.48 13.16 14.25
C LYS A 529 10.52 12.42 12.91
N LYS A 530 10.06 13.03 11.81
CA LYS A 530 10.32 12.48 10.48
C LYS A 530 11.84 12.39 10.27
N PRO A 531 12.36 11.32 9.64
CA PRO A 531 13.75 11.29 9.19
C PRO A 531 14.08 12.47 8.26
#